data_AF-A0A4V5P9Z2-F1
#
_entry.id   AF-A0A4V5P9Z2-F1
#
_cell.length_a   1.000
_cell.length_b   1.000
_cell.length_c   1.000
_cell.angle_alpha   90.00
_cell.angle_beta   90.00
_cell.angle_gamma   90.00
#
_symmetry.space_group_name_H-M   'P 1'
#
loop_
_entity.id
_entity.type
_entity.pdbx_description
1 polymer ?
#
loop_
_entity_poly.entity_id
_entity_poly.type
_entity_poly.pdbx_seq_one_letter_code
_entity_poly.pdbx_strand_id
1 'polypeptide(L)' 'MRNDTSEFMDLCMPRKCSSSYRIITAKDHMNVAEADTVTGTFNGEFKTYAICGAIHRMGESDDSIL' A
#
# COMPACT_ATOMS: atom_id res chain seq x y z
N MET A 1 -0.92 -18.46 -5.97
CA MET A 1 -1.43 -19.71 -6.50
C MET A 1 -0.67 -20.85 -5.85
N ARG A 2 -1.39 -21.86 -5.39
CA ARG A 2 -0.82 -23.08 -4.83
C ARG A 2 -1.19 -24.23 -5.77
N ASN A 3 -0.25 -25.10 -6.10
CA ASN A 3 -0.53 -26.29 -6.90
C ASN A 3 -1.15 -27.41 -6.04
N ASP A 4 -1.49 -28.54 -6.66
CA ASP A 4 -2.12 -29.69 -5.99
C ASP A 4 -1.19 -30.36 -4.95
N THR A 5 0.13 -30.19 -5.08
CA THR A 5 1.13 -30.64 -4.09
C THR A 5 1.36 -29.62 -2.97
N SER A 6 0.54 -28.57 -2.88
CA SER A 6 0.62 -27.55 -1.84
C SER A 6 1.92 -26.72 -1.89
N GLU A 7 2.46 -26.47 -3.07
CA GLU A 7 3.62 -25.61 -3.31
C GLU A 7 3.20 -24.27 -3.92
N PHE A 8 3.89 -23.18 -3.56
CA PHE A 8 3.65 -21.85 -4.11
C PHE A 8 4.35 -21.69 -5.47
N MET A 9 3.58 -21.34 -6.50
CA MET A 9 4.09 -21.17 -7.88
C MET A 9 4.12 -19.71 -8.34
N ASP A 10 3.70 -18.76 -7.50
CA ASP A 10 3.69 -17.33 -7.85
C ASP A 10 5.09 -16.73 -7.71
N LEU A 11 5.45 -15.84 -8.64
CA LEU A 11 6.66 -15.00 -8.51
C LEU A 11 6.59 -14.07 -7.29
N CYS A 12 5.41 -13.49 -7.02
CA CYS A 12 5.16 -12.65 -5.85
C CYS A 12 3.67 -12.59 -5.53
N MET A 13 3.34 -12.30 -4.28
CA MET A 13 1.98 -11.90 -3.91
C MET A 13 1.79 -10.41 -4.21
N PRO A 14 0.86 -10.02 -5.09
CA PRO A 14 0.70 -8.62 -5.46
C PRO A 14 0.11 -7.81 -4.30
N ARG A 15 0.50 -6.54 -4.21
CA ARG A 15 -0.10 -5.61 -3.27
C ARG A 15 -1.55 -5.31 -3.64
N LYS A 16 -2.35 -5.01 -2.62
CA LYS A 16 -3.72 -4.53 -2.76
C LYS A 16 -3.78 -3.07 -2.34
N CYS A 17 -4.67 -2.32 -2.97
CA CYS A 17 -4.98 -0.96 -2.58
C CYS A 17 -5.54 -0.95 -1.16
N SER A 18 -5.02 -0.06 -0.31
CA SER A 18 -5.43 0.13 1.08
C SER A 18 -6.89 0.58 1.21
N SER A 19 -7.41 1.34 0.22
CA SER A 19 -8.78 1.85 0.23
C SER A 19 -9.78 0.91 -0.45
N SER A 20 -9.46 0.42 -1.66
CA SER A 20 -10.42 -0.36 -2.48
C SER A 20 -10.15 -1.86 -2.55
N TYR A 21 -9.07 -2.36 -1.94
CA TYR A 21 -8.63 -3.76 -2.00
C TYR A 21 -8.37 -4.34 -3.41
N ARG A 22 -8.38 -3.51 -4.44
CA ARG A 22 -8.01 -3.88 -5.82
C ARG A 22 -6.52 -4.20 -5.90
N ILE A 23 -6.16 -5.18 -6.72
CA ILE A 23 -4.75 -5.45 -7.03
C ILE A 23 -4.15 -4.24 -7.74
N ILE A 24 -2.93 -3.86 -7.35
CA ILE A 24 -2.24 -2.68 -7.88
C ILE A 24 -0.93 -3.05 -8.59
N THR A 25 -0.40 -2.10 -9.37
CA THR A 25 0.88 -2.29 -10.05
C THR A 25 2.05 -2.24 -9.06
N ALA A 26 3.20 -2.78 -9.46
CA ALA A 26 4.38 -2.87 -8.61
C ALA A 26 4.96 -1.52 -8.16
N LYS A 27 4.53 -0.38 -8.72
CA LYS A 27 5.08 0.94 -8.35
C LYS A 27 4.15 1.79 -7.47
N ASP A 28 2.88 1.41 -7.32
CA ASP A 28 1.89 2.25 -6.63
C ASP A 28 1.99 2.13 -5.09
N HIS A 29 2.81 2.97 -4.45
CA HIS A 29 2.92 3.08 -2.99
C HIS A 29 3.41 4.46 -2.56
N MET A 30 3.04 4.87 -1.35
CA MET A 30 3.45 6.13 -0.71
C MET A 30 3.80 5.87 0.76
N ASN A 31 4.87 6.51 1.24
CA ASN A 31 5.31 6.42 2.62
C ASN A 31 4.99 7.71 3.36
N VAL A 32 4.34 7.60 4.52
CA VAL A 32 4.10 8.71 5.45
C VAL A 32 5.05 8.54 6.62
N ALA A 33 5.91 9.53 6.84
CA ALA A 33 6.87 9.53 7.94
C ALA A 33 6.13 9.62 9.28
N GLU A 34 6.51 8.77 10.23
CA GLU A 34 5.97 8.83 11.58
C GLU A 34 6.77 9.84 12.42
N ALA A 35 6.04 10.64 13.20
CA ALA A 35 6.63 11.63 14.08
C ALA A 35 6.68 11.08 15.50
N ASP A 36 7.82 11.26 16.16
CA ASP A 36 7.96 11.05 17.58
C ASP A 36 6.98 11.95 18.34
N THR A 37 6.22 11.35 19.27
CA THR A 37 5.10 12.02 19.92
C THR A 37 5.50 13.12 20.90
N VAL A 38 6.77 13.12 21.34
CA VAL A 38 7.31 14.08 22.30
C VAL A 38 8.02 15.24 21.60
N THR A 39 8.88 14.94 20.64
CA THR A 39 9.72 15.92 19.93
C THR A 39 9.08 16.44 18.65
N GLY A 40 8.09 15.73 18.10
CA GLY A 40 7.49 16.01 16.79
C GLY A 40 8.46 15.78 15.63
N THR A 41 9.63 15.18 15.89
CA THR A 41 10.65 14.92 14.86
C THR A 41 10.46 13.54 14.24
N PHE A 42 11.02 13.32 13.06
CA PHE A 42 10.95 12.03 12.39
C PHE A 42 11.62 10.93 13.23
N ASN A 43 10.89 9.85 13.51
CA ASN A 43 11.36 8.76 14.38
C ASN A 43 12.12 7.64 13.64
N GLY A 44 12.22 7.70 12.30
CA GLY A 44 12.84 6.66 11.48
C GLY A 44 11.85 5.68 10.84
N GLU A 45 10.58 5.69 11.25
CA GLU A 45 9.55 4.76 10.79
C GLU A 45 8.60 5.39 9.77
N PHE A 46 8.05 4.55 8.89
CA PHE A 46 7.09 4.98 7.88
C PHE A 46 5.85 4.11 7.90
N LYS A 47 4.69 4.75 7.80
CA LYS A 47 3.45 4.08 7.45
C LYS A 47 3.29 4.06 5.93
N THR A 48 3.22 2.87 5.35
CA THR A 48 3.12 2.69 3.89
C THR A 48 1.66 2.49 3.47
N TYR A 49 1.22 3.25 2.47
CA TYR A 49 -0.11 3.17 1.87
C TYR A 49 -0.02 2.83 0.38
N ALA A 50 -0.99 2.06 -0.11
CA ALA A 50 -1.09 1.64 -1.50
C ALA A 50 -2.40 2.16 -2.09
N ILE A 51 -2.36 3.10 -3.04
CA ILE A 51 -3.56 3.62 -3.71
C ILE A 51 -3.58 3.14 -5.16
N CYS A 52 -4.70 2.57 -5.61
CA CYS A 52 -4.80 2.12 -7.00
C CYS A 52 -4.96 3.32 -7.93
N GLY A 53 -4.40 3.20 -9.14
CA GLY A 53 -4.52 4.25 -10.15
C GLY A 53 -5.96 4.60 -10.55
N ALA A 54 -6.95 3.75 -10.27
CA ALA A 54 -8.36 4.09 -10.47
C ALA A 54 -8.83 5.20 -9.52
N ILE A 55 -8.52 5.10 -8.22
CA ILE A 55 -8.81 6.15 -7.22
C ILE A 55 -8.04 7.43 -7.57
N HIS A 56 -6.80 7.30 -8.01
CA HIS A 56 -6.00 8.44 -8.45
C HIS A 56 -6.63 9.20 -9.62
N ARG A 57 -7.12 8.50 -10.64
CA ARG A 57 -7.78 9.12 -11.80
C ARG A 57 -9.15 9.72 -11.48
N MET A 58 -9.84 9.26 -10.43
CA MET A 58 -11.11 9.84 -10.00
C MET A 58 -10.93 11.11 -9.16
N GLY A 59 -9.72 11.39 -8.67
CA GLY A 59 -9.47 12.50 -7.74
C GLY A 59 -9.79 12.17 -6.28
N GLU A 60 -10.15 10.92 -5.97
CA GLU A 60 -10.58 10.47 -4.63
C GLU A 60 -9.40 10.01 -3.75
N SER A 61 -8.18 10.41 -4.11
CA SER A 61 -6.97 9.95 -3.40
C SER A 61 -6.85 10.55 -2.01
N ASP A 62 -7.19 11.82 -1.85
CA ASP A 62 -7.08 12.54 -0.58
C ASP A 62 -8.07 11.96 0.44
N ASP A 63 -9.34 11.79 0.04
CA ASP A 63 -10.38 11.18 0.87
C ASP A 63 -10.05 9.73 1.27
N SER A 64 -9.32 9.00 0.42
CA SER A 64 -8.92 7.62 0.69
C SER A 64 -7.81 7.46 1.75
N ILE A 65 -7.17 8.55 2.17
CA ILE A 65 -6.02 8.53 3.12
C ILE A 65 -6.36 9.22 4.45
N LEU A 66 -7.32 10.16 4.45
CA LEU A 66 -7.84 10.84 5.65
C LEU A 66 -8.36 9.84 6.70
#